data_AF-A0A7D9K6G5-F1
#
_entry.id   AF-A0A7D9K6G5-F1
#
_cell.length_a   1.000
_cell.length_b   1.000
_cell.length_c   1.000
_cell.angle_alpha   90.00
_cell.angle_beta   90.00
_cell.angle_gamma   90.00
#
_symmetry.space_group_name_H-M   'P 1'
#
loop_
_entity.id
_entity.type
_entity.pdbx_description
1 polymer ?
#
loop_
_entity_poly.entity_id
_entity_poly.type
_entity_poly.pdbx_seq_one_letter_code
_entity_poly.pdbx_strand_id
1 'polypeptide(L)'
;MAKVLDLPAIPPFSVSETNSLAQRWDKWTNSLDYYIRASGISDQKQRRAILLHLAGAEVQEIFETLPDTGEDYKTALEKLNAHFNPCKNIAFERHVFRQATQRADESMDAFVTRLRTLA
;
A
#
# COMPACT_ATOMS: atom_id res chain seq x y z
N MET A 1 29.58 2.43 -1.55
CA MET A 1 29.10 1.30 -0.74
C MET A 1 27.79 1.72 -0.11
N ALA A 2 26.68 1.08 -0.46
CA ALA A 2 25.40 1.36 0.18
C ALA A 2 25.52 1.00 1.67
N LYS A 3 25.38 2.00 2.54
CA LYS A 3 25.34 1.79 3.99
C LYS A 3 24.09 0.96 4.25
N VAL A 4 24.25 -0.25 4.77
CA VAL A 4 23.12 -1.07 5.22
C VAL A 4 22.51 -0.31 6.38
N LEU A 5 21.45 0.45 6.11
CA LEU A 5 20.61 0.98 7.17
C LEU A 5 19.82 -0.22 7.70
N ASP A 6 20.00 -0.53 8.98
CA ASP A 6 19.24 -1.56 9.68
C ASP A 6 17.80 -1.04 9.93
N LEU A 7 17.07 -0.88 8.82
CA LEU A 7 15.70 -0.38 8.82
C LEU A 7 14.78 -1.57 9.11
N PRO A 8 13.85 -1.44 10.08
CA PRO A 8 12.83 -2.46 10.27
C PRO A 8 12.04 -2.61 8.97
N ALA A 9 11.94 -3.85 8.47
CA ALA A 9 11.16 -4.14 7.29
C ALA A 9 9.68 -3.79 7.53
N ILE A 10 8.99 -3.38 6.46
CA ILE A 10 7.54 -3.18 6.51
C ILE A 10 6.83 -4.53 6.71
N PRO A 11 5.72 -4.59 7.45
CA PRO A 11 4.95 -5.81 7.56
C PRO A 11 4.35 -6.23 6.20
N PRO A 12 4.14 -7.54 5.95
CA PRO A 12 3.49 -8.02 4.75
C PRO A 12 2.08 -7.44 4.56
N PHE A 13 1.63 -7.36 3.31
CA PHE A 13 0.28 -6.89 3.00
C PHE A 13 -0.72 -8.01 3.22
N SER A 14 -1.75 -7.76 4.04
CA SER A 14 -2.84 -8.70 4.30
C SER A 14 -4.03 -8.38 3.39
N VAL A 15 -4.41 -9.34 2.55
CA VAL A 15 -5.54 -9.24 1.59
C VAL A 15 -6.87 -9.59 2.26
N SER A 16 -6.84 -10.39 3.33
CA SER A 16 -8.02 -10.89 4.05
C SER A 16 -8.94 -9.80 4.65
N GLU A 17 -8.44 -8.60 4.90
CA GLU A 17 -9.22 -7.49 5.44
C GLU A 17 -9.83 -6.66 4.30
N THR A 18 -11.12 -6.90 4.03
CA THR A 18 -11.80 -6.37 2.84
C THR A 18 -12.19 -4.90 2.92
N ASN A 19 -12.35 -4.34 4.13
CA ASN A 19 -12.67 -2.93 4.29
C ASN A 19 -11.47 -2.07 3.88
N SER A 20 -11.71 -1.11 2.98
CA SER A 20 -10.70 -0.14 2.55
C SER A 20 -9.44 -0.77 1.92
N LEU A 21 -9.57 -1.92 1.25
CA LEU A 21 -8.47 -2.67 0.64
C LEU A 21 -7.56 -1.78 -0.24
N ALA A 22 -8.15 -0.94 -1.09
CA ALA A 22 -7.41 0.00 -1.94
C ALA A 22 -6.62 1.04 -1.13
N GLN A 23 -7.20 1.59 -0.05
CA GLN A 23 -6.49 2.56 0.80
C GLN A 23 -5.36 1.91 1.59
N ARG A 24 -5.55 0.67 2.07
CA ARG A 24 -4.50 -0.11 2.72
C ARG A 24 -3.36 -0.37 1.75
N TRP A 25 -3.67 -0.76 0.52
CA TRP A 25 -2.70 -1.00 -0.53
C TRP A 25 -1.90 0.27 -0.86
N ASP A 26 -2.57 1.42 -1.00
CA ASP A 26 -1.92 2.71 -1.21
C ASP A 26 -0.98 3.08 -0.04
N LYS A 27 -1.42 2.86 1.21
CA LYS A 27 -0.59 3.10 2.41
C LYS A 27 0.63 2.18 2.46
N TRP A 28 0.45 0.91 2.12
CA TRP A 28 1.51 -0.08 2.12
C TRP A 28 2.55 0.22 1.02
N THR A 29 2.11 0.53 -0.20
CA THR A 29 3.00 0.89 -1.32
C THR A 29 3.78 2.18 -1.06
N ASN A 30 3.18 3.18 -0.41
CA ASN A 30 3.90 4.37 0.06
C ASN A 30 4.98 4.03 1.08
N SER A 31 4.69 3.13 2.02
CA SER A 31 5.67 2.67 3.02
C SER A 31 6.84 1.93 2.37
N LEU A 32 6.54 1.10 1.36
CA LEU A 32 7.55 0.45 0.53
C LEU A 32 8.44 1.45 -0.21
N ASP A 33 7.86 2.50 -0.80
CA ASP A 33 8.64 3.53 -1.50
C ASP A 33 9.59 4.27 -0.55
N TYR A 34 9.14 4.60 0.67
CA TYR A 34 10.02 5.14 1.70
C TYR A 34 11.16 4.17 2.06
N TYR A 35 10.86 2.89 2.25
CA TYR A 35 11.85 1.86 2.56
C TYR A 35 12.91 1.71 1.45
N ILE A 36 12.48 1.61 0.19
CA ILE A 36 13.37 1.49 -0.97
C ILE A 36 14.29 2.72 -1.08
N ARG A 37 13.72 3.92 -0.94
CA ARG A 37 14.48 5.18 -1.01
C ARG A 37 15.48 5.31 0.13
N ALA A 38 15.05 5.03 1.36
CA ALA A 38 15.93 5.08 2.53
C ALA A 38 17.09 4.08 2.38
N SER A 39 16.80 2.87 1.89
CA SER A 39 17.81 1.82 1.64
C SER A 39 18.76 2.12 0.47
N GLY A 40 18.54 3.19 -0.28
CA GLY A 40 19.40 3.58 -1.41
C GLY A 40 19.29 2.64 -2.62
N ILE A 41 18.18 1.91 -2.76
CA ILE A 41 17.98 0.89 -3.79
C ILE A 41 17.45 1.57 -5.07
N SER A 42 18.24 1.53 -6.13
CA SER A 42 17.93 2.20 -7.41
C SER A 42 17.64 1.25 -8.56
N ASP A 43 18.14 0.02 -8.51
CA ASP A 43 17.96 -0.97 -9.59
C ASP A 43 16.50 -1.43 -9.71
N GLN A 44 15.96 -1.42 -10.92
CA GLN A 44 14.55 -1.71 -11.17
C GLN A 44 14.20 -3.18 -10.93
N LYS A 45 15.10 -4.11 -11.25
CA LYS A 45 14.88 -5.55 -11.02
C LYS A 45 14.92 -5.85 -9.52
N GLN A 46 15.85 -5.24 -8.79
CA GLN A 46 15.92 -5.33 -7.34
C GLN A 46 14.69 -4.74 -6.66
N ARG A 47 14.21 -3.57 -7.09
CA ARG A 47 12.96 -2.97 -6.57
C ARG A 47 11.75 -3.88 -6.79
N ARG A 48 11.65 -4.51 -7.97
CA ARG A 48 10.60 -5.50 -8.28
C ARG A 48 10.67 -6.71 -7.34
N ALA A 49 11.85 -7.27 -7.14
CA ALA A 49 12.03 -8.41 -6.23
C ALA A 49 11.63 -8.05 -4.80
N ILE A 50 11.99 -6.85 -4.33
CA ILE A 50 11.65 -6.36 -2.99
C ILE A 50 10.14 -6.13 -2.85
N LEU A 51 9.48 -5.57 -3.87
CA LEU A 51 8.03 -5.42 -3.91
C LEU A 51 7.34 -6.77 -3.66
N LEU A 52 7.69 -7.79 -4.43
CA LEU A 52 7.05 -9.11 -4.31
C LEU A 52 7.43 -9.81 -3.01
N HIS A 53 8.69 -9.69 -2.57
CA HIS A 53 9.16 -10.32 -1.34
C HIS A 53 8.48 -9.74 -0.10
N LEU A 54 8.44 -8.41 0.02
CA LEU A 54 7.85 -7.74 1.19
C LEU A 54 6.33 -7.73 1.15
N ALA A 55 5.70 -7.78 -0.03
CA ALA A 55 4.24 -7.87 -0.13
C ALA A 55 3.70 -9.16 0.49
N GLY A 56 4.47 -10.25 0.45
CA GLY A 56 4.13 -11.52 1.05
C GLY A 56 3.42 -12.50 0.11
N ALA A 57 3.20 -13.72 0.60
CA ALA A 57 2.72 -14.85 -0.20
C ALA A 57 1.34 -14.61 -0.84
N GLU A 58 0.38 -14.04 -0.10
CA GLU A 58 -0.96 -13.74 -0.63
C GLU A 58 -0.90 -12.84 -1.87
N VAL A 59 -0.03 -11.84 -1.86
CA VAL A 59 0.15 -10.93 -3.01
C VAL A 59 0.90 -11.61 -4.15
N GLN A 60 1.86 -12.49 -3.85
CA GLN A 60 2.58 -13.27 -4.87
C GLN A 60 1.62 -14.20 -5.62
N GLU A 61 0.75 -14.92 -4.91
CA GLU A 61 -0.28 -15.78 -5.52
C GLU A 61 -1.18 -14.98 -6.46
N ILE A 62 -1.65 -13.80 -6.01
CA ILE A 62 -2.41 -12.88 -6.87
C ILE A 62 -1.58 -12.47 -8.09
N PHE A 63 -0.33 -12.07 -7.88
CA PHE A 63 0.55 -11.57 -8.94
C PHE A 63 0.80 -12.62 -10.03
N GLU A 64 0.94 -13.89 -9.67
CA GLU A 64 1.11 -15.01 -10.61
C GLU A 64 -0.11 -15.20 -11.52
N THR A 65 -1.31 -14.78 -11.09
CA THR A 65 -2.52 -14.84 -11.92
C THR A 65 -2.66 -13.67 -12.90
N LEU A 66 -1.86 -12.61 -12.74
CA LEU A 66 -1.97 -11.40 -13.56
C LEU A 66 -1.26 -11.57 -14.92
N PRO A 67 -1.87 -11.16 -16.04
CA PRO A 67 -1.21 -11.16 -17.34
C PRO A 67 -0.29 -9.95 -17.51
N ASP A 68 0.77 -10.10 -18.30
CA ASP A 68 1.70 -9.05 -18.72
C ASP A 68 2.34 -8.28 -17.55
N THR A 69 2.88 -9.00 -16.57
CA THR A 69 3.49 -8.40 -15.37
C THR A 69 4.82 -7.69 -15.62
N GLY A 70 5.37 -7.76 -16.84
CA GLY A 70 6.66 -7.16 -17.22
C GLY A 70 7.86 -7.77 -16.48
N GLU A 71 9.04 -7.15 -16.61
CA GLU A 71 10.25 -7.49 -15.83
C GLU A 71 10.72 -6.36 -14.90
N ASP A 72 10.12 -5.18 -15.02
CA ASP A 72 10.49 -4.00 -14.25
C ASP A 72 9.53 -3.76 -13.06
N TYR A 73 9.96 -2.91 -12.14
CA TYR A 73 9.18 -2.55 -10.95
C TYR A 73 7.90 -1.78 -11.28
N LYS A 74 7.96 -0.89 -12.28
CA LYS A 74 6.83 0.00 -12.61
C LYS A 74 5.67 -0.83 -13.16
N THR A 75 5.92 -1.71 -14.12
CA THR A 75 4.90 -2.59 -14.69
C THR A 75 4.30 -3.52 -13.65
N ALA A 76 5.13 -4.11 -12.76
CA ALA A 76 4.64 -4.95 -11.67
C ALA A 76 3.71 -4.19 -10.72
N LEU A 77 4.11 -2.99 -10.30
CA LEU A 77 3.32 -2.16 -9.40
C LEU A 77 2.01 -1.70 -10.07
N GLU A 78 2.04 -1.33 -11.35
CA GLU A 78 0.83 -0.95 -12.09
C GLU A 78 -0.20 -2.08 -12.15
N LYS A 79 0.25 -3.33 -12.35
CA LYS A 79 -0.64 -4.50 -12.39
C LYS A 79 -1.25 -4.81 -11.02
N LEU A 80 -0.45 -4.74 -9.96
CA LEU A 80 -0.96 -4.89 -8.59
C LEU A 80 -1.91 -3.75 -8.21
N ASN A 81 -1.61 -2.51 -8.61
CA ASN A 81 -2.50 -1.38 -8.41
C ASN A 81 -3.83 -1.59 -9.13
N ALA A 82 -3.83 -2.08 -10.37
CA ALA A 82 -5.06 -2.39 -11.09
C ALA A 82 -5.90 -3.47 -10.39
N HIS A 83 -5.25 -4.46 -9.76
CA HIS A 83 -5.93 -5.52 -9.01
C HIS A 83 -6.51 -5.05 -7.67
N PHE A 84 -5.75 -4.26 -6.89
CA PHE A 84 -6.17 -3.81 -5.56
C PHE A 84 -6.96 -2.50 -5.57
N ASN A 85 -6.95 -1.78 -6.68
CA ASN A 85 -7.68 -0.53 -6.89
C ASN A 85 -8.64 -0.60 -8.10
N PRO A 86 -9.51 -1.62 -8.23
CA PRO A 86 -10.52 -1.65 -9.27
C PRO A 86 -11.60 -0.64 -8.87
N CYS A 87 -11.42 0.61 -9.29
CA CYS A 87 -12.30 1.74 -9.01
C CYS A 87 -12.66 1.86 -7.52
N LYS A 88 -11.80 2.49 -6.71
CA LYS A 88 -12.18 3.07 -5.40
C LYS A 88 -13.65 3.43 -5.41
N ASN A 89 -14.49 2.71 -4.65
CA ASN A 89 -15.93 2.94 -4.69
C ASN A 89 -16.18 4.30 -4.03
N ILE A 90 -16.16 5.36 -4.84
CA ILE A 90 -16.26 6.76 -4.39
C ILE A 90 -17.53 6.95 -3.55
N ALA A 91 -18.61 6.22 -3.86
CA ALA A 91 -19.83 6.26 -3.08
C ALA A 91 -19.66 5.65 -1.68
N PHE A 92 -18.99 4.50 -1.58
CA PHE A 92 -18.66 3.86 -0.30
C PHE A 92 -17.71 4.71 0.55
N GLU A 93 -16.61 5.20 -0.02
CA GLU A 93 -15.64 6.03 0.72
C GLU A 93 -16.26 7.35 1.19
N ARG A 94 -17.06 8.00 0.34
CA ARG A 94 -17.83 9.19 0.72
C ARG A 94 -18.86 8.89 1.81
N HIS A 95 -19.45 7.70 1.80
CA HIS A 95 -20.37 7.26 2.83
C HIS A 95 -19.65 7.07 4.17
N VAL A 96 -18.50 6.39 4.18
CA VAL A 96 -17.63 6.22 5.35
C VAL A 96 -17.18 7.58 5.90
N PHE A 97 -16.71 8.48 5.04
CA PHE A 97 -16.32 9.84 5.43
C PHE A 97 -17.48 10.62 6.06
N ARG A 98 -18.68 10.55 5.48
CA ARG A 98 -19.88 11.24 6.01
C ARG A 98 -20.41 10.65 7.31
N GLN A 99 -20.17 9.38 7.58
CA GLN A 99 -20.56 8.73 8.83
C GLN A 99 -19.54 8.94 9.97
N ALA A 100 -18.33 9.43 9.66
CA ALA A 100 -17.33 9.67 10.68
C ALA A 100 -17.77 10.78 11.64
N THR A 101 -17.93 10.41 12.91
CA THR A 101 -18.19 11.33 14.03
C THR A 101 -17.00 11.38 14.97
N GLN A 102 -16.82 12.50 15.67
CA GLN A 102 -15.79 12.64 16.70
C GLN A 102 -16.12 11.68 17.85
N ARG A 103 -15.13 10.89 18.29
CA ARG A 103 -15.33 10.00 19.45
C ARG A 103 -15.30 10.80 20.75
N ALA A 104 -15.96 10.29 21.80
CA ALA A 104 -16.05 10.98 23.09
C ALA A 104 -14.69 11.25 23.74
N ASP A 105 -13.70 10.41 23.43
CA ASP A 105 -12.31 10.45 23.93
C ASP A 105 -11.32 11.08 22.93
N GLU A 106 -11.78 11.53 21.77
CA GLU A 106 -10.94 12.06 20.69
C GLU A 106 -10.92 13.60 20.71
N SER A 107 -9.73 14.21 20.63
CA SER A 107 -9.61 15.66 20.50
C SER A 107 -10.05 16.14 19.11
N MET A 108 -10.37 17.43 18.98
CA MET A 108 -10.74 18.00 17.67
C MET A 108 -9.61 17.80 16.63
N ASP A 109 -8.35 18.02 17.02
CA ASP A 109 -7.20 17.87 16.13
C ASP A 109 -6.99 16.41 15.69
N ALA A 110 -7.18 15.46 16.62
CA ALA A 110 -7.12 14.03 16.30
C ALA A 110 -8.25 13.64 15.33
N PHE A 111 -9.46 14.17 15.55
CA PHE A 111 -10.60 13.95 14.67
C PHE A 111 -10.37 14.51 13.26
N VAL A 112 -9.88 15.74 13.14
CA VAL A 112 -9.53 16.34 11.84
C VAL A 112 -8.43 15.55 11.14
N THR A 113 -7.43 15.08 11.88
CA THR A 113 -6.36 14.23 11.33
C THR A 113 -6.93 12.92 10.79
N ARG A 114 -7.80 12.26 11.55
CA ARG A 114 -8.47 11.03 11.10
C ARG A 114 -9.35 11.26 9.88
N LEU A 115 -10.13 12.34 9.84
CA LEU A 115 -10.95 12.69 8.67
C LEU A 115 -10.10 12.85 7.41
N ARG A 116 -8.92 13.47 7.51
CA ARG A 116 -8.00 13.60 6.37
C ARG A 116 -7.48 12.26 5.86
N THR A 117 -7.48 11.21 6.67
CA THR A 117 -7.12 9.86 6.23
C THR A 117 -8.26 9.11 5.54
N LEU A 118 -9.50 9.61 5.63
CA LEU A 118 -10.71 9.06 5.02
C LEU A 118 -11.15 9.81 3.75
N ALA A 119 -10.50 10.93 3.43
CA ALA A 119 -10.75 11.76 2.25
C ALA A 119 -9.84 11.35 1.09
#